data_AF-A0A2I0KB00-F1
#
_entry.id   AF-A0A2I0KB00-F1
#
_cell.length_a   1.000
_cell.length_b   1.000
_cell.length_c   1.000
_cell.angle_alpha   90.00
_cell.angle_beta   90.00
_cell.angle_gamma   90.00
#
_symmetry.space_group_name_H-M   'P 1'
#
loop_
_entity.id
_entity.type
_entity.pdbx_description
1 polymer ?
#
loop_
_entity_poly.entity_id
_entity_poly.type
_entity_poly.pdbx_seq_one_letter_code
_entity_poly.pdbx_strand_id
1 'polypeptide(L)'
;MGVRDIGPHRASLLLRVKEEVVKQINAGFLEVYNYSEWVANIVLVEKKNGRVRVCVDYRDLNKASPKDNFPLPHIDVLVDNTARHAQFSFMDGFSGYNQIRMAEEDKIKTTFTTMRGNFC
;
A
#
# COMPACT_ATOMS: atom_id res chain seq x y z
N MET A 1 -11.48 30.74 -18.37
CA MET A 1 -10.50 29.68 -18.08
C MET A 1 -9.64 30.15 -16.89
N GLY A 2 -10.01 29.79 -15.66
CA GLY A 2 -9.20 30.10 -14.48
C GLY A 2 -8.21 28.98 -14.25
N VAL A 3 -6.93 29.22 -14.51
CA VAL A 3 -5.85 28.34 -14.07
C VAL A 3 -5.91 28.37 -12.54
N ARG A 4 -6.34 27.26 -11.90
CA ARG A 4 -6.38 27.19 -10.44
C ARG A 4 -4.94 27.29 -9.95
N ASP A 5 -4.62 28.42 -9.34
CA ASP A 5 -3.31 28.70 -8.78
C ASP A 5 -2.92 27.55 -7.84
N ILE A 6 -1.88 26.80 -8.22
CA ILE A 6 -1.42 25.64 -7.45
C ILE A 6 -0.55 26.23 -6.35
N GLY A 7 -1.15 26.57 -5.22
CA GLY A 7 -0.41 27.10 -4.07
C GLY A 7 0.80 26.23 -3.70
N PRO A 8 1.87 26.82 -3.13
CA PRO A 8 3.18 26.17 -2.95
C PRO A 8 3.11 24.87 -2.14
N HIS A 9 2.18 24.78 -1.19
CA HIS A 9 1.96 23.58 -0.39
C HIS A 9 1.42 22.40 -1.22
N ARG A 10 0.49 22.67 -2.17
CA ARG A 10 -0.10 21.64 -3.04
C ARG A 10 0.90 21.14 -4.07
N ALA A 11 1.72 22.03 -4.62
CA ALA A 11 2.79 21.65 -5.56
C ALA A 11 3.84 20.74 -4.89
N SER A 12 4.26 21.09 -3.66
CA SER A 12 5.19 20.27 -2.87
C SER A 12 4.64 18.87 -2.57
N LEU A 13 3.34 18.78 -2.23
CA LEU A 13 2.67 17.52 -1.98
C LEU A 13 2.65 16.61 -3.22
N LEU A 14 2.30 17.17 -4.38
CA LEU A 14 2.26 16.43 -5.65
C LEU A 14 3.64 15.90 -6.05
N LEU A 15 4.70 16.65 -5.76
CA LEU A 15 6.08 16.20 -5.98
C LEU A 15 6.40 14.98 -5.11
N ARG A 16 6.07 15.03 -3.82
CA ARG A 16 6.30 13.92 -2.87
C ARG A 16 5.52 12.65 -3.26
N VAL A 17 4.28 12.81 -3.76
CA VAL A 17 3.50 11.69 -4.31
C VAL A 17 4.18 11.07 -5.52
N LYS A 18 4.63 11.92 -6.46
CA LYS A 18 5.33 11.47 -7.66
C LYS A 18 6.58 10.68 -7.32
N GLU A 19 7.39 11.16 -6.38
CA GLU A 19 8.62 10.50 -5.93
C GLU A 19 8.34 9.11 -5.34
N GLU A 20 7.33 8.98 -4.49
CA GLU A 20 6.98 7.69 -3.88
C GLU A 20 6.43 6.70 -4.91
N VAL A 21 5.58 7.14 -5.84
CA VAL A 21 5.06 6.29 -6.93
C VAL A 21 6.19 5.82 -7.85
N VAL A 22 7.10 6.72 -8.26
CA VAL A 22 8.25 6.36 -9.10
C VAL A 22 9.16 5.35 -8.40
N LYS A 23 9.38 5.53 -7.09
CA LYS A 23 10.15 4.58 -6.29
C LYS A 23 9.53 3.18 -6.30
N GLN A 24 8.20 3.08 -6.18
CA GLN A 24 7.51 1.78 -6.21
C GLN A 24 7.50 1.13 -7.60
N ILE A 25 7.40 1.93 -8.67
CA ILE A 25 7.57 1.44 -10.05
C ILE A 25 8.98 0.89 -10.25
N ASN A 26 10.01 1.63 -9.84
CA ASN A 26 11.41 1.17 -9.96
C ASN A 26 11.70 -0.09 -9.14
N ALA A 27 10.95 -0.31 -8.06
CA ALA A 27 11.03 -1.53 -7.26
C ALA A 27 10.25 -2.71 -7.88
N GLY A 28 9.50 -2.49 -8.96
CA GLY A 28 8.65 -3.50 -9.60
C GLY A 28 7.37 -3.82 -8.82
N PHE A 29 6.94 -2.95 -7.90
CA PHE A 29 5.70 -3.13 -7.13
C PHE A 29 4.48 -2.54 -7.82
N LEU A 30 4.68 -1.61 -8.76
CA LEU A 30 3.61 -0.95 -9.48
C LEU A 30 3.88 -0.95 -10.98
N GLU A 31 2.80 -1.05 -11.75
CA GLU A 31 2.78 -0.87 -13.20
C GLU A 31 1.71 0.14 -13.63
N VAL A 32 1.85 0.68 -14.85
CA VAL A 32 0.87 1.62 -15.40
C VAL A 32 -0.32 0.84 -15.93
N TYR A 33 -1.54 1.27 -15.59
CA TYR A 33 -2.76 0.58 -16.02
C TYR A 33 -3.84 1.55 -16.48
N ASN A 34 -4.30 1.45 -17.72
CA ASN A 34 -5.19 2.47 -18.31
C ASN A 34 -6.68 2.14 -18.26
N TYR A 35 -7.06 0.87 -18.16
CA TYR A 35 -8.44 0.41 -18.39
C TYR A 35 -8.99 -0.45 -17.25
N SER A 36 -8.99 0.08 -16.03
CA SER A 36 -9.56 -0.65 -14.87
C SER A 36 -11.02 -0.28 -14.61
N GLU A 37 -11.81 -1.28 -14.26
CA GLU A 37 -13.16 -1.11 -13.71
C GLU A 37 -13.12 -0.69 -12.23
N TRP A 38 -12.00 -0.91 -11.56
CA TRP A 38 -11.77 -0.54 -10.16
C TRP A 38 -10.81 0.64 -10.08
N VAL A 39 -11.13 1.66 -9.30
CA VAL A 39 -10.20 2.77 -9.05
C VAL A 39 -10.34 3.23 -7.60
N ALA A 40 -9.25 3.15 -6.85
CA ALA A 40 -9.16 3.70 -5.50
C ALA A 40 -8.46 5.06 -5.47
N ASN A 41 -8.83 5.89 -4.50
CA ASN A 41 -8.15 7.15 -4.23
C ASN A 41 -6.91 6.92 -3.36
N ILE A 42 -5.94 7.83 -3.48
CA ILE A 42 -4.80 7.88 -2.56
C ILE A 42 -5.08 8.80 -1.37
N VAL A 43 -4.55 8.42 -0.22
CA VAL A 43 -4.50 9.18 1.02
C VAL A 43 -3.04 9.36 1.40
N LEU A 44 -2.66 10.59 1.75
CA LEU A 44 -1.29 10.90 2.12
C LEU A 44 -1.15 10.92 3.62
N VAL A 45 -0.17 10.15 4.12
CA VAL A 45 0.14 10.08 5.54
C VAL A 45 1.55 10.62 5.75
N GLU A 46 1.68 11.66 6.56
CA GLU A 46 2.98 12.19 6.93
C GLU A 46 3.63 11.31 7.99
N LYS A 47 4.86 10.88 7.72
CA LYS A 47 5.69 10.19 8.70
C LYS A 47 6.40 11.21 9.58
N LYS A 48 6.71 10.81 10.82
CA LYS A 48 7.48 11.63 11.78
C LYS A 48 8.84 12.12 11.23
N ASN A 49 9.41 11.43 10.25
CA ASN A 49 10.67 11.79 9.60
C ASN A 49 10.52 12.76 8.41
N GLY A 50 9.33 13.35 8.22
CA GLY A 50 9.07 14.31 7.13
C GLY A 50 8.86 13.68 5.76
N ARG A 51 8.85 12.34 5.62
CA ARG A 51 8.46 11.65 4.37
C ARG A 51 6.94 11.47 4.28
N VAL A 52 6.39 11.33 3.07
CA VAL A 52 5.00 10.86 2.90
C VAL A 52 4.96 9.35 2.73
N ARG A 53 3.84 8.75 3.11
CA ARG A 53 3.40 7.45 2.64
C ARG A 53 2.18 7.66 1.76
N VAL A 54 2.23 7.14 0.54
CA VAL A 54 1.04 7.00 -0.30
C VAL A 54 0.29 5.77 0.18
N CYS A 55 -0.88 5.97 0.78
CA CYS A 55 -1.81 4.91 1.17
C CYS A 55 -2.93 4.87 0.14
N VAL A 56 -3.34 3.68 -0.27
CA VAL A 56 -4.48 3.53 -1.17
C VAL A 56 -5.72 3.20 -0.35
N ASP A 57 -6.81 3.92 -0.59
CA ASP A 57 -8.07 3.73 0.11
C ASP A 57 -8.89 2.58 -0.50
N TYR A 58 -8.53 1.35 -0.12
CA TYR A 58 -9.23 0.14 -0.56
C TYR A 58 -10.49 -0.17 0.24
N ARG A 59 -11.13 0.79 0.93
CA ARG A 59 -12.31 0.49 1.77
C ARG A 59 -13.44 -0.20 1.01
N ASP A 60 -13.72 0.22 -0.22
CA ASP A 60 -14.80 -0.37 -1.01
C ASP A 60 -14.39 -1.70 -1.66
N LEU A 61 -13.13 -1.82 -2.09
CA LEU A 61 -12.56 -3.10 -2.52
C LEU A 61 -12.63 -4.13 -1.39
N ASN A 62 -12.20 -3.76 -0.18
CA ASN A 62 -12.21 -4.65 1.00
C ASN A 62 -13.62 -5.09 1.41
N LYS A 63 -14.66 -4.29 1.15
CA LYS A 63 -16.05 -4.70 1.39
C LYS A 63 -16.57 -5.68 0.33
N ALA A 64 -16.12 -5.52 -0.92
CA ALA A 64 -16.50 -6.38 -2.03
C ALA A 64 -15.75 -7.72 -2.03
N SER A 65 -14.53 -7.75 -1.46
CA SER A 65 -13.72 -8.96 -1.36
C SER A 65 -14.31 -9.97 -0.37
N PRO A 66 -14.29 -11.28 -0.69
CA PRO A 66 -14.62 -12.31 0.26
C PRO A 66 -13.63 -12.28 1.44
N LYS A 67 -14.12 -12.55 2.65
CA LYS A 67 -13.28 -12.61 3.84
C LYS A 67 -12.59 -13.96 3.91
N ASP A 68 -11.27 -13.95 4.06
CA ASP A 68 -10.51 -15.13 4.41
C ASP A 68 -10.65 -15.41 5.92
N ASN A 69 -10.90 -16.67 6.26
CA ASN A 69 -11.04 -17.15 7.64
C ASN A 69 -9.82 -17.97 8.06
N PHE A 70 -8.63 -17.62 7.57
CA PHE A 70 -7.39 -18.28 7.98
C PHE A 70 -7.24 -18.22 9.52
N PRO A 71 -7.22 -19.37 10.21
CA PRO A 71 -7.20 -19.39 11.66
C PRO A 71 -5.82 -18.96 12.15
N LEU A 72 -5.77 -17.80 12.81
CA LEU A 72 -4.58 -17.39 13.56
C LEU A 72 -4.59 -18.07 14.94
N PRO A 73 -3.45 -18.64 15.38
CA PRO A 73 -3.37 -19.27 16.70
C PRO A 73 -3.60 -18.23 17.81
N HIS A 74 -4.19 -18.68 18.92
CA HIS A 74 -4.35 -17.83 20.10
C HIS A 74 -2.99 -17.40 20.65
N ILE A 75 -2.89 -16.17 21.16
CA ILE A 75 -1.61 -15.63 21.65
C ILE A 75 -1.02 -16.49 22.77
N ASP A 76 -1.86 -17.02 23.68
CA ASP A 76 -1.40 -17.90 24.76
C ASP A 76 -0.75 -19.18 24.23
N VAL A 77 -1.28 -19.75 23.14
CA VAL A 77 -0.69 -20.94 22.50
C VAL A 77 0.70 -20.60 21.94
N LEU A 78 0.86 -19.42 21.34
CA LEU A 78 2.17 -18.96 20.87
C LEU A 78 3.16 -18.76 22.01
N VAL A 79 2.71 -18.20 23.14
CA VAL A 79 3.54 -17.96 24.33
C VAL A 79 3.95 -19.27 25.01
N ASP A 80 3.00 -20.18 25.24
CA ASP A 80 3.27 -21.47 25.89
C ASP A 80 4.23 -22.35 25.07
N ASN A 81 4.07 -22.35 23.74
CA ASN A 81 4.96 -23.08 22.83
C ASN A 81 6.39 -22.53 22.87
N THR A 82 6.55 -21.23 23.13
CA THR A 82 7.86 -20.58 23.13
C THR A 82 8.53 -20.61 24.50
N ALA A 83 7.78 -20.65 25.61
CA ALA A 83 8.27 -20.56 26.99
C ALA A 83 9.37 -21.56 27.41
N ARG A 84 9.51 -22.69 26.69
CA ARG A 84 10.53 -23.72 26.99
C ARG A 84 11.89 -23.47 26.32
N HIS A 85 12.05 -22.39 25.57
CA HIS A 85 13.27 -22.08 24.83
C HIS A 85 14.11 -21.04 25.60
N ALA A 86 15.43 -21.28 25.67
CA ALA A 86 16.35 -20.38 26.39
C ALA A 86 16.76 -19.14 25.58
N GLN A 87 16.50 -19.12 24.27
CA GLN A 87 16.87 -18.03 23.37
C GLN A 87 15.77 -17.78 22.34
N PHE A 88 15.56 -16.51 22.01
CA PHE A 88 14.63 -16.06 20.97
C PHE A 88 15.34 -15.18 19.96
N SER A 89 15.02 -15.39 18.69
CA SER A 89 15.45 -14.54 17.59
C SER A 89 14.22 -13.97 16.91
N PHE A 90 14.23 -12.67 16.67
CA PHE A 90 13.14 -11.97 15.99
C PHE A 90 13.61 -11.58 14.59
N MET A 91 12.82 -11.91 13.59
CA MET A 91 13.05 -11.51 12.20
C MET A 91 11.95 -10.57 11.76
N ASP A 92 12.32 -9.43 11.18
CA ASP A 92 11.39 -8.52 10.54
C ASP A 92 11.25 -8.87 9.06
N GLY A 93 10.03 -9.16 8.62
CA GLY A 93 9.69 -9.33 7.22
C GLY A 93 9.64 -7.97 6.52
N PHE A 94 10.81 -7.37 6.28
CA PHE A 94 10.89 -6.01 5.72
C PHE A 94 10.07 -5.88 4.45
N SER A 95 9.11 -4.96 4.44
CA SER A 95 8.18 -4.76 3.32
C SER A 95 7.40 -6.03 2.93
N GLY A 96 7.09 -6.90 3.90
CA GLY A 96 6.55 -8.25 3.67
C GLY A 96 5.32 -8.32 2.75
N TYR A 97 4.41 -7.34 2.82
CA TYR A 97 3.27 -7.25 1.90
C TYR A 97 3.68 -7.19 0.43
N ASN A 98 4.77 -6.49 0.10
CA ASN A 98 5.22 -6.33 -1.28
C ASN A 98 6.06 -7.52 -1.78
N GLN A 99 6.38 -8.48 -0.91
CA GLN A 99 7.10 -9.70 -1.29
C GLN A 99 6.16 -10.78 -1.84
N ILE A 100 4.88 -10.72 -1.47
CA ILE A 100 3.84 -11.63 -1.95
C ILE A 100 3.23 -11.01 -3.21
N ARG A 101 3.30 -11.73 -4.33
CA ARG A 101 2.75 -11.26 -5.61
C ARG A 101 1.23 -11.39 -5.60
N MET A 102 0.56 -10.37 -6.14
CA MET A 102 -0.86 -10.45 -6.47
C MET A 102 -1.07 -11.47 -7.58
N ALA A 103 -2.20 -12.19 -7.53
CA ALA A 103 -2.67 -12.98 -8.66
C ALA A 103 -2.91 -12.05 -9.86
N GLU A 104 -2.58 -12.50 -11.07
CA GLU A 104 -2.56 -11.64 -12.27
C GLU A 104 -3.95 -11.06 -12.56
N GLU A 105 -4.98 -11.88 -12.37
CA GLU A 105 -6.39 -11.54 -12.53
C GLU A 105 -6.91 -10.53 -11.48
N ASP A 106 -6.23 -10.41 -10.34
CA ASP A 106 -6.66 -9.57 -9.22
C ASP A 106 -5.91 -8.23 -9.14
N LYS A 107 -4.75 -8.10 -9.79
CA LYS A 107 -3.98 -6.85 -9.85
C LYS A 107 -4.82 -5.66 -10.30
N ILE A 108 -5.66 -5.86 -11.31
CA ILE A 108 -6.52 -4.78 -11.84
C ILE A 108 -7.49 -4.21 -10.77
N LYS A 109 -7.86 -5.02 -9.77
CA LYS A 109 -8.76 -4.60 -8.69
C LYS A 109 -8.05 -3.65 -7.70
N THR A 110 -6.72 -3.69 -7.65
CA THR A 110 -5.89 -2.80 -6.82
C THR A 110 -5.50 -1.51 -7.54
N THR A 111 -6.10 -1.20 -8.69
CA THR A 111 -5.80 0.05 -9.38
C THR A 111 -6.15 1.27 -8.52
N PHE A 112 -5.24 2.23 -8.47
CA PHE A 112 -5.45 3.54 -7.86
C PHE A 112 -5.07 4.66 -8.80
N THR A 113 -5.67 5.83 -8.56
CA THR A 113 -5.46 7.01 -9.40
C THR A 113 -4.58 8.06 -8.72
N THR A 114 -3.78 8.72 -9.54
CA THR A 114 -3.02 9.92 -9.17
C THR A 114 -3.19 10.97 -10.27
N MET A 115 -2.74 12.21 -10.01
CA MET A 115 -2.74 13.27 -11.03
C MET A 115 -1.90 12.94 -12.28
N ARG A 116 -1.06 11.89 -12.24
CA ARG A 116 -0.18 11.48 -13.36
C ARG A 116 -0.66 10.25 -14.12
N GLY A 117 -1.72 9.59 -13.65
CA GLY A 117 -2.21 8.34 -14.23
C GLY A 117 -2.63 7.34 -13.16
N ASN A 118 -3.01 6.18 -13.66
CA ASN A 118 -3.50 5.04 -12.90
C ASN A 118 -2.43 3.95 -12.82
N PHE A 119 -2.33 3.32 -11.67
CA PHE A 119 -1.32 2.30 -11.36
C PHE A 119 -1.95 1.13 -10.62
N CYS A 120 -1.44 -0.09 -10.82
CA CYS A 120 -1.78 -1.27 -10.02
C CYS A 120 -0.52 -2.04 -9.62
#